data_AF-A0A4V1RWC8-F1
#
_entry.id   AF-A0A4V1RWC8-F1
#
_cell.length_a   1.000
_cell.length_b   1.000
_cell.length_c   1.000
_cell.angle_alpha   90.00
_cell.angle_beta   90.00
_cell.angle_gamma   90.00
#
_symmetry.space_group_name_H-M   'P 1'
#
loop_
_entity.id
_entity.type
_entity.pdbx_description
1 polymer ?
#
loop_
_entity_poly.entity_id
_entity_poly.type
_entity_poly.pdbx_seq_one_letter_code
_entity_poly.pdbx_strand_id
1 'polypeptide(L)'
;MKAILTPADYKRAAAALGCEVAIIRAVAEKESDGGGFLKRQLLVVRFEGHIFQRLTRGKFNKTHPTLSHAYMRKCPFNKGTISDWRRLEQARQLAGDVAFECASYGMFQIMGFHYALLGYKSAYDLVQAFNQGEGTQLDAFVRYIQKQGLADALRERRLQAFADAYNGTDSAANNYGPDLLALYEHYRTLD
;
A
#
# COMPACT_ATOMS: atom_id res chain seq x y z
N MET A 1 14.81 -13.26 10.26
CA MET A 1 14.45 -11.92 9.71
C MET A 1 13.52 -12.14 8.53
N LYS A 2 12.56 -11.25 8.27
CA LYS A 2 11.69 -11.37 7.08
C LYS A 2 12.51 -11.09 5.82
N ALA A 3 12.16 -11.75 4.71
CA ALA A 3 12.87 -11.59 3.44
C ALA A 3 12.64 -10.19 2.87
N ILE A 4 13.74 -9.51 2.55
CA ILE A 4 13.75 -8.21 1.86
C ILE A 4 13.84 -8.40 0.35
N LEU A 5 13.47 -7.38 -0.43
CA LEU A 5 13.60 -7.42 -1.88
C LEU A 5 15.05 -7.51 -2.34
N THR A 6 15.28 -8.37 -3.33
CA THR A 6 16.56 -8.52 -4.02
C THR A 6 16.51 -7.86 -5.40
N PRO A 7 17.66 -7.57 -6.04
CA PRO A 7 17.69 -7.13 -7.44
C PRO A 7 16.95 -8.06 -8.41
N ALA A 8 16.91 -9.37 -8.12
CA ALA A 8 16.18 -10.34 -8.94
C ALA A 8 14.66 -10.18 -8.82
N ASP A 9 14.15 -9.80 -7.65
CA ASP A 9 12.72 -9.53 -7.45
C ASP A 9 12.27 -8.32 -8.26
N TYR A 10 13.05 -7.25 -8.26
CA TYR A 10 12.76 -6.06 -9.08
C TYR A 10 12.78 -6.39 -10.57
N LYS A 11 13.75 -7.18 -11.04
CA LYS A 11 13.80 -7.66 -12.44
C LYS A 11 12.58 -8.49 -12.82
N ARG A 12 12.15 -9.40 -11.94
CA ARG A 12 10.93 -10.22 -12.16
C ARG A 12 9.69 -9.35 -12.28
N ALA A 13 9.51 -8.39 -11.36
CA ALA A 13 8.36 -7.49 -11.37
C ALA A 13 8.36 -6.58 -12.62
N ALA A 14 9.51 -6.02 -12.98
CA ALA A 14 9.68 -5.20 -14.17
C ALA A 14 9.33 -6.00 -15.44
N ALA A 15 9.82 -7.24 -15.57
CA ALA A 15 9.49 -8.12 -16.68
C ALA A 15 7.98 -8.44 -16.75
N ALA A 16 7.34 -8.74 -15.61
CA ALA A 16 5.90 -9.02 -15.54
C ALA A 16 5.02 -7.82 -15.93
N LEU A 17 5.52 -6.60 -15.69
CA LEU A 17 4.84 -5.36 -16.04
C LEU A 17 5.30 -4.81 -17.39
N GLY A 18 6.38 -5.32 -17.99
CA GLY A 18 6.96 -4.83 -19.23
C GLY A 18 7.58 -3.43 -19.12
N CYS A 19 7.96 -3.01 -17.92
CA CYS A 19 8.55 -1.70 -17.66
C CYS A 19 10.01 -1.82 -17.18
N GLU A 20 10.65 -0.69 -16.90
CA GLU A 20 12.02 -0.68 -16.40
C GLU A 20 12.13 -1.05 -14.93
N VAL A 21 13.26 -1.67 -14.57
CA VAL A 21 13.61 -1.99 -13.17
C VAL A 21 13.66 -0.73 -12.32
N ALA A 22 14.22 0.36 -12.86
CA ALA A 22 14.29 1.66 -12.21
C ALA A 22 12.91 2.18 -11.76
N ILE A 23 11.85 1.91 -12.53
CA ILE A 23 10.48 2.32 -12.18
C ILE A 23 9.98 1.57 -10.95
N ILE A 24 10.20 0.24 -10.88
CA ILE A 24 9.78 -0.55 -9.72
C ILE A 24 10.53 -0.14 -8.46
N ARG A 25 11.84 0.13 -8.57
CA ARG A 25 12.67 0.63 -7.46
C ARG A 25 12.20 2.00 -6.99
N ALA A 26 11.89 2.90 -7.93
CA ALA A 26 11.37 4.22 -7.61
C ALA A 26 10.02 4.17 -6.86
N VAL A 27 9.09 3.31 -7.30
CA VAL A 27 7.82 3.12 -6.58
C VAL A 27 8.04 2.53 -5.19
N ALA A 28 8.89 1.50 -5.06
CA ALA A 28 9.17 0.87 -3.77
C ALA A 28 9.75 1.87 -2.75
N GLU A 29 10.67 2.73 -3.18
CA GLU A 29 11.23 3.78 -2.32
C GLU A 29 10.17 4.84 -1.98
N LYS A 30 9.40 5.32 -2.97
CA LYS A 30 8.37 6.34 -2.76
C LYS A 30 7.30 5.93 -1.75
N GLU A 31 6.93 4.65 -1.72
CA GLU A 31 5.85 4.15 -0.87
C GLU A 31 6.25 3.88 0.59
N SER A 32 7.54 3.65 0.87
CA SER A 32 7.90 3.06 2.17
C SER A 32 9.26 3.41 2.76
N ASP A 33 9.97 4.41 2.23
CA ASP A 33 11.40 4.62 2.52
C ASP A 33 12.21 3.30 2.35
N GLY A 34 11.73 2.40 1.49
CA GLY A 34 12.38 1.16 1.10
C GLY A 34 12.10 -0.08 1.98
N GLY A 35 11.03 -0.13 2.78
CA GLY A 35 10.76 -1.31 3.63
C GLY A 35 9.30 -1.66 3.91
N GLY A 36 8.95 -2.94 3.79
CA GLY A 36 7.63 -3.49 4.13
C GLY A 36 7.44 -3.79 5.61
N PHE A 37 8.50 -3.66 6.42
CA PHE A 37 8.52 -4.00 7.84
C PHE A 37 9.29 -2.97 8.66
N LEU A 38 8.84 -2.71 9.89
CA LEU A 38 9.63 -1.95 10.88
C LEU A 38 10.80 -2.77 11.42
N LYS A 39 11.74 -2.12 12.14
CA LYS A 39 12.93 -2.73 12.78
C LYS A 39 12.65 -3.98 13.65
N ARG A 40 11.40 -4.21 14.08
CA ARG A 40 10.96 -5.40 14.85
C ARG A 40 10.21 -6.45 14.00
N GLN A 41 10.36 -6.42 12.68
CA GLN A 41 9.66 -7.31 11.74
C GLN A 41 8.15 -7.19 11.79
N LEU A 42 7.65 -6.03 12.24
CA LEU A 42 6.24 -5.71 12.23
C LEU A 42 5.87 -5.18 10.85
N LEU A 43 4.93 -5.85 10.19
CA LEU A 43 4.40 -5.44 8.89
C LEU A 43 3.91 -3.99 8.96
N VAL A 44 4.32 -3.17 7.99
CA VAL A 44 3.85 -1.78 7.88
C VAL A 44 2.34 -1.79 7.63
N VAL A 45 1.62 -0.97 8.39
CA VAL A 45 0.17 -0.79 8.27
C VAL A 45 -0.20 0.68 8.39
N ARG A 46 -1.23 1.09 7.65
CA ARG A 46 -1.92 2.37 7.84
C ARG A 46 -3.42 2.11 7.91
N PHE A 47 -4.05 2.46 9.02
CA PHE A 47 -5.46 2.22 9.25
C PHE A 47 -6.30 3.42 8.77
N GLU A 48 -7.33 3.14 7.99
CA GLU A 48 -8.17 4.13 7.32
C GLU A 48 -9.55 4.21 7.97
N GLY A 49 -9.69 5.12 8.93
CA GLY A 49 -10.94 5.25 9.70
C GLY A 49 -12.18 5.63 8.86
N HIS A 50 -11.97 6.25 7.70
CA HIS A 50 -13.04 6.54 6.74
C HIS A 50 -13.51 5.31 5.97
N ILE A 51 -12.62 4.34 5.74
CA ILE A 51 -13.00 3.04 5.18
C ILE A 51 -13.75 2.24 6.24
N PHE A 52 -13.30 2.25 7.50
CA PHE A 52 -14.01 1.60 8.60
C PHE A 52 -15.41 2.21 8.81
N GLN A 53 -15.53 3.54 8.76
CA GLN A 53 -16.83 4.22 8.76
C GLN A 53 -17.72 3.72 7.63
N ARG A 54 -17.20 3.66 6.39
CA ARG A 54 -17.95 3.21 5.21
C ARG A 54 -18.43 1.77 5.36
N LEU A 55 -17.55 0.84 5.71
CA LEU A 55 -17.87 -0.59 5.80
C LEU A 55 -18.78 -0.92 6.99
N THR A 56 -18.69 -0.15 8.08
CA THR A 56 -19.58 -0.30 9.25
C THR A 56 -20.83 0.58 9.18
N ARG A 57 -21.05 1.28 8.05
CA ARG A 57 -22.17 2.21 7.83
C ARG A 57 -22.31 3.25 8.94
N GLY A 58 -21.19 3.73 9.46
CA GLY A 58 -21.12 4.75 10.50
C GLY A 58 -21.55 4.30 11.89
N LYS A 59 -21.74 2.99 12.13
CA LYS A 59 -22.17 2.42 13.42
C LYS A 59 -21.34 2.92 14.60
N PHE A 60 -20.05 3.16 14.39
CA PHE A 60 -19.09 3.54 15.44
C PHE A 60 -18.70 5.02 15.46
N ASN A 61 -19.34 5.88 14.65
CA ASN A 61 -18.97 7.31 14.56
C ASN A 61 -19.01 8.03 15.91
N LYS A 62 -20.02 7.75 16.74
CA LYS A 62 -20.19 8.39 18.04
C LYS A 62 -19.33 7.77 19.14
N THR A 63 -19.18 6.44 19.12
CA THR A 63 -18.54 5.69 20.22
C THR A 63 -17.03 5.54 20.03
N HIS A 64 -16.54 5.53 18.79
CA HIS A 64 -15.13 5.33 18.44
C HIS A 64 -14.69 6.30 17.32
N PRO A 65 -14.73 7.64 17.55
CA PRO A 65 -14.42 8.64 16.53
C PRO A 65 -12.96 8.60 16.05
N THR A 66 -12.06 7.91 16.76
CA THR A 66 -10.68 7.66 16.32
C THR A 66 -10.56 6.51 15.31
N LEU A 67 -11.57 5.65 15.23
CA LEU A 67 -11.66 4.51 14.32
C LEU A 67 -12.66 4.74 13.20
N SER A 68 -13.72 5.50 13.44
CA SER A 68 -14.83 5.72 12.50
C SER A 68 -15.08 7.21 12.34
N HIS A 69 -14.60 7.78 11.23
CA HIS A 69 -14.70 9.20 10.95
C HIS A 69 -14.62 9.46 9.45
N ALA A 70 -15.11 10.62 8.98
CA ALA A 70 -14.96 11.01 7.57
C ALA A 70 -13.49 11.11 7.16
N TYR A 71 -13.24 11.13 5.85
CA TYR A 71 -11.88 11.31 5.31
C TYR A 71 -11.26 12.61 5.81
N MET A 72 -9.99 12.54 6.23
CA MET A 72 -9.20 13.67 6.69
C MET A 72 -7.81 13.55 6.08
N ARG A 73 -7.45 14.47 5.17
CA ARG A 73 -6.13 14.47 4.51
C ARG A 73 -4.98 14.41 5.50
N LYS A 74 -5.09 15.19 6.60
CA LYS A 74 -4.15 15.15 7.74
C LYS A 74 -4.87 14.60 8.96
N CYS A 75 -5.15 13.29 8.96
CA CYS A 75 -5.80 12.61 10.07
C CYS A 75 -4.91 12.62 11.32
N PRO A 76 -5.34 13.23 12.45
CA PRO A 76 -4.52 13.33 13.67
C PRO A 76 -4.33 11.98 14.39
N PHE A 77 -5.08 10.95 13.99
CA PHE A 77 -5.03 9.61 14.57
C PHE A 77 -4.00 8.71 13.86
N ASN A 78 -3.56 9.08 12.67
CA ASN A 78 -2.53 8.37 11.92
C ASN A 78 -1.17 8.73 12.51
N LYS A 79 -0.76 7.99 13.55
CA LYS A 79 0.49 8.20 14.30
C LYS A 79 1.56 7.16 13.96
N GLY A 80 1.45 6.55 12.79
CA GLY A 80 2.32 5.51 12.29
C GLY A 80 1.90 4.10 12.66
N THR A 81 2.60 3.13 12.06
CA THR A 81 2.25 1.70 12.04
C THR A 81 1.95 1.08 13.39
N ILE A 82 2.67 1.42 14.47
CA ILE A 82 2.38 0.85 15.80
C ILE A 82 1.02 1.32 16.31
N SER A 83 0.70 2.60 16.13
CA SER A 83 -0.61 3.15 16.50
C SER A 83 -1.71 2.57 15.63
N ASP A 84 -1.45 2.39 14.33
CA ASP A 84 -2.43 1.88 13.39
C ASP A 84 -2.71 0.38 13.58
N TRP A 85 -1.73 -0.42 13.99
CA TRP A 85 -1.98 -1.80 14.44
C TRP A 85 -2.90 -1.86 15.66
N ARG A 86 -2.73 -0.94 16.63
CA ARG A 86 -3.63 -0.86 17.80
C ARG A 86 -5.04 -0.47 17.38
N ARG A 87 -5.19 0.48 16.45
CA ARG A 87 -6.49 0.89 15.91
C ARG A 87 -7.17 -0.24 15.13
N LEU A 88 -6.41 -0.96 14.31
CA LEU A 88 -6.88 -2.12 13.57
C LEU A 88 -7.38 -3.21 14.52
N GLU A 89 -6.64 -3.54 15.58
CA GLU A 89 -7.06 -4.54 16.55
C GLU A 89 -8.33 -4.12 17.31
N GLN A 90 -8.45 -2.84 17.69
CA GLN A 90 -9.70 -2.32 18.27
C GLN A 90 -10.88 -2.42 17.29
N ALA A 91 -10.65 -2.06 16.02
CA ALA A 91 -11.66 -2.20 14.97
C ALA A 91 -12.08 -3.66 14.77
N ARG A 92 -11.13 -4.60 14.84
CA ARG A 92 -11.38 -6.05 14.74
C ARG A 92 -12.22 -6.56 15.90
N GLN A 93 -11.99 -6.08 17.13
CA GLN A 93 -12.80 -6.41 18.29
C GLN A 93 -14.26 -5.93 18.15
N LEU A 94 -14.47 -4.82 17.44
CA LEU A 94 -15.80 -4.22 17.25
C LEU A 94 -16.58 -4.80 16.07
N ALA A 95 -15.89 -5.11 14.97
CA ALA A 95 -16.51 -5.42 13.68
C ALA A 95 -16.00 -6.71 13.02
N GLY A 96 -15.13 -7.48 13.69
CA GLY A 96 -14.55 -8.70 13.16
C GLY A 96 -13.56 -8.44 12.02
N ASP A 97 -13.42 -9.43 11.13
CA ASP A 97 -12.35 -9.45 10.12
C ASP A 97 -12.49 -8.40 9.02
N VAL A 98 -13.64 -7.72 8.91
CA VAL A 98 -13.80 -6.54 8.03
C VAL A 98 -12.80 -5.42 8.38
N ALA A 99 -12.29 -5.41 9.62
CA ALA A 99 -11.24 -4.47 10.03
C ALA A 99 -9.96 -4.62 9.18
N PHE A 100 -9.65 -5.83 8.70
CA PHE A 100 -8.50 -6.05 7.83
C PHE A 100 -8.67 -5.39 6.45
N GLU A 101 -9.90 -5.15 6.00
CA GLU A 101 -10.17 -4.40 4.76
C GLU A 101 -9.94 -2.90 4.92
N CYS A 102 -9.91 -2.40 6.16
CA CYS A 102 -9.87 -0.99 6.49
C CYS A 102 -8.46 -0.41 6.61
N ALA A 103 -7.44 -1.11 6.13
CA ALA A 103 -6.06 -0.68 6.20
C ALA A 103 -5.28 -1.01 4.93
N SER A 104 -4.22 -0.26 4.68
CA SER A 104 -3.17 -0.59 3.70
C SER A 104 -2.00 -1.28 4.37
N TYR A 105 -1.35 -2.18 3.64
CA TYR A 105 -0.31 -3.05 4.19
C TYR A 105 0.97 -3.07 3.35
N GLY A 106 2.09 -3.25 4.05
CA GLY A 106 3.39 -3.54 3.47
C GLY A 106 3.99 -2.37 2.67
N MET A 107 5.05 -2.70 1.93
CA MET A 107 5.91 -1.79 1.19
C MET A 107 5.14 -0.93 0.19
N PHE A 108 4.12 -1.50 -0.47
CA PHE A 108 3.37 -0.82 -1.53
C PHE A 108 2.03 -0.26 -1.06
N GLN A 109 1.75 -0.31 0.25
CA GLN A 109 0.51 0.19 0.86
C GLN A 109 -0.78 -0.26 0.14
N ILE A 110 -0.84 -1.54 -0.26
CA ILE A 110 -2.03 -2.11 -0.90
C ILE A 110 -3.16 -2.22 0.13
N MET A 111 -4.33 -1.69 -0.21
CA MET A 111 -5.52 -1.74 0.64
C MET A 111 -6.05 -3.18 0.78
N GLY A 112 -6.40 -3.56 2.01
CA GLY A 112 -6.92 -4.89 2.33
C GLY A 112 -8.22 -5.24 1.61
N PHE A 113 -9.09 -4.26 1.32
CA PHE A 113 -10.31 -4.50 0.54
C PHE A 113 -10.05 -4.98 -0.90
N HIS A 114 -8.81 -4.92 -1.41
CA HIS A 114 -8.43 -5.50 -2.70
C HIS A 114 -8.15 -7.01 -2.65
N TYR A 115 -8.33 -7.69 -1.50
CA TYR A 115 -8.00 -9.11 -1.36
C TYR A 115 -8.60 -9.98 -2.49
N ALA A 116 -9.88 -9.79 -2.81
CA ALA A 116 -10.57 -10.58 -3.84
C ALA A 116 -10.05 -10.25 -5.24
N LEU A 117 -9.81 -8.96 -5.55
CA LEU A 117 -9.23 -8.51 -6.81
C LEU A 117 -7.87 -9.17 -7.07
N LEU A 118 -7.10 -9.38 -6.01
CA LEU A 118 -5.76 -9.96 -6.04
C LEU A 118 -5.75 -11.48 -5.90
N GLY A 119 -6.92 -12.12 -5.75
CA GLY A 119 -7.06 -13.58 -5.69
C GLY A 119 -6.80 -14.19 -4.31
N TYR A 120 -6.83 -13.40 -3.24
CA TYR A 120 -6.83 -13.91 -1.87
C TYR A 120 -8.25 -14.29 -1.43
N LYS A 121 -8.37 -15.23 -0.48
CA LYS A 121 -9.68 -15.67 0.04
C LYS A 121 -10.32 -14.66 1.00
N SER A 122 -9.49 -13.91 1.73
CA SER A 122 -9.92 -12.87 2.66
C SER A 122 -8.85 -11.78 2.80
N ALA A 123 -9.22 -10.63 3.38
CA ALA A 123 -8.25 -9.59 3.73
C ALA A 123 -7.23 -10.09 4.76
N TYR A 124 -7.64 -10.97 5.68
CA TYR A 124 -6.71 -11.62 6.60
C TYR A 124 -5.67 -12.48 5.86
N ASP A 125 -6.07 -13.25 4.85
CA ASP A 125 -5.13 -14.05 4.04
C ASP A 125 -4.14 -13.17 3.26
N LEU A 126 -4.59 -11.99 2.78
CA LEU A 126 -3.69 -11.01 2.18
C LEU A 126 -2.64 -10.54 3.20
N VAL A 127 -3.07 -10.19 4.42
CA VAL A 127 -2.15 -9.77 5.50
C VAL A 127 -1.18 -10.89 5.87
N GLN A 128 -1.65 -12.13 5.98
CA GLN A 128 -0.79 -13.29 6.25
C GLN A 128 0.25 -13.49 5.15
N ALA A 129 -0.15 -13.37 3.89
CA ALA A 129 0.76 -13.44 2.77
C ALA A 129 1.82 -12.34 2.85
N PHE A 130 1.40 -11.07 3.02
CA PHE A 130 2.31 -9.92 3.10
C PHE A 130 3.30 -10.06 4.26
N ASN A 131 2.87 -10.67 5.36
CA ASN A 131 3.71 -10.93 6.51
C ASN A 131 4.78 -12.00 6.23
N GLN A 132 4.75 -12.75 5.11
CA GLN A 132 5.79 -13.71 4.77
C GLN A 132 7.09 -13.02 4.31
N GLY A 133 6.99 -11.88 3.62
CA GLY A 133 8.15 -11.11 3.18
C GLY A 133 7.81 -10.12 2.05
N GLU A 134 8.75 -9.23 1.74
CA GLU A 134 8.52 -8.15 0.77
C GLU A 134 8.28 -8.67 -0.64
N GLY A 135 8.82 -9.84 -1.01
CA GLY A 135 8.55 -10.47 -2.30
C GLY A 135 7.05 -10.73 -2.54
N THR A 136 6.32 -11.20 -1.52
CA THR A 136 4.86 -11.40 -1.61
C THR A 136 4.08 -10.09 -1.73
N GLN A 137 4.60 -9.02 -1.12
CA GLN A 137 4.04 -7.67 -1.20
C GLN A 137 4.23 -7.11 -2.62
N LEU A 138 5.41 -7.33 -3.21
CA LEU A 138 5.71 -6.98 -4.59
C LEU A 138 4.85 -7.77 -5.59
N ASP A 139 4.68 -9.07 -5.40
CA ASP A 139 3.84 -9.89 -6.28
C ASP A 139 2.36 -9.45 -6.21
N ALA A 140 1.89 -8.96 -5.06
CA ALA A 140 0.56 -8.36 -4.92
C ALA A 140 0.47 -6.99 -5.60
N PHE A 141 1.50 -6.14 -5.48
CA PHE A 141 1.61 -4.89 -6.22
C PHE A 141 1.55 -5.11 -7.74
N VAL A 142 2.34 -6.05 -8.27
CA VAL A 142 2.33 -6.39 -9.71
C VAL A 142 0.93 -6.79 -10.17
N ARG A 143 0.25 -7.68 -9.43
CA ARG A 143 -1.14 -8.07 -9.73
C ARG A 143 -2.08 -6.87 -9.68
N TYR A 144 -1.93 -5.98 -8.69
CA TYR A 144 -2.74 -4.78 -8.57
C TYR A 144 -2.60 -3.87 -9.79
N ILE A 145 -1.36 -3.57 -10.20
CA ILE A 145 -1.07 -2.75 -11.38
C ILE A 145 -1.70 -3.36 -12.65
N GLN A 146 -1.59 -4.67 -12.83
CA GLN A 146 -2.19 -5.37 -13.98
C GLN A 146 -3.73 -5.29 -13.94
N LYS A 147 -4.35 -5.55 -12.79
CA LYS A 147 -5.81 -5.58 -12.64
C LYS A 147 -6.46 -4.20 -12.76
N GLN A 148 -5.75 -3.15 -12.36
CA GLN A 148 -6.24 -1.77 -12.44
C GLN A 148 -5.92 -1.10 -13.78
N GLY A 149 -5.25 -1.78 -14.72
CA GLY A 149 -4.88 -1.21 -16.01
C GLY A 149 -3.81 -0.12 -15.92
N LEU A 150 -2.96 -0.17 -14.89
CA LEU A 150 -1.91 0.82 -14.66
C LEU A 150 -0.57 0.47 -15.33
N ALA A 151 -0.46 -0.74 -15.87
CA ALA A 151 0.78 -1.24 -16.46
C ALA A 151 1.28 -0.34 -17.62
N ASP A 152 0.39 0.11 -18.49
CA ASP A 152 0.78 0.95 -19.64
C ASP A 152 1.34 2.30 -19.21
N ALA A 153 0.83 2.88 -18.12
CA ALA A 153 1.37 4.11 -17.58
C ALA A 153 2.82 3.94 -17.11
N LEU A 154 3.16 2.77 -16.54
CA LEU A 154 4.54 2.45 -16.16
C LEU A 154 5.40 2.17 -17.39
N ARG A 155 4.91 1.40 -18.37
CA ARG A 155 5.64 1.08 -19.62
C ARG A 155 6.02 2.33 -20.40
N GLU A 156 5.08 3.25 -20.52
CA GLU A 156 5.22 4.49 -21.30
C GLU A 156 5.80 5.65 -20.47
N ARG A 157 6.25 5.37 -19.23
CA ARG A 157 6.80 6.37 -18.29
C ARG A 157 5.88 7.56 -18.05
N ARG A 158 4.56 7.36 -18.11
CA ARG A 158 3.55 8.35 -17.73
C ARG A 158 3.42 8.43 -16.21
N LEU A 159 4.53 8.77 -15.54
CA LEU A 159 4.67 8.67 -14.08
C LEU A 159 3.70 9.57 -13.31
N GLN A 160 3.37 10.76 -13.85
CA GLN A 160 2.33 11.61 -13.25
C GLN A 160 0.94 10.96 -13.33
N ALA A 161 0.57 10.42 -14.49
CA ALA A 161 -0.71 9.73 -14.65
C ALA A 161 -0.80 8.47 -13.77
N PHE A 162 0.32 7.75 -13.63
CA PHE A 162 0.43 6.65 -12.69
C PHE A 162 0.23 7.12 -11.24
N ALA A 163 0.91 8.19 -10.82
CA ALA A 163 0.80 8.76 -9.48
C ALA A 163 -0.64 9.15 -9.14
N ASP A 164 -1.33 9.81 -10.07
CA ASP A 164 -2.71 10.24 -9.87
C ASP A 164 -3.68 9.06 -9.76
N ALA A 165 -3.44 7.99 -10.52
CA ALA A 165 -4.27 6.79 -10.48
C ALA A 165 -3.96 5.90 -9.26
N TYR A 166 -2.69 5.85 -8.82
CA TYR A 166 -2.24 4.99 -7.73
C TYR A 166 -2.48 5.62 -6.35
N ASN A 167 -2.08 6.88 -6.16
CA ASN A 167 -2.22 7.61 -4.90
C ASN A 167 -3.54 8.40 -4.80
N GLY A 168 -4.28 8.53 -5.90
CA GLY A 168 -5.59 9.17 -5.93
C GLY A 168 -5.54 10.69 -5.81
N THR A 169 -6.61 11.28 -5.27
CA THR A 169 -6.85 12.73 -5.27
C THR A 169 -5.80 13.57 -4.55
N ASP A 170 -5.01 12.97 -3.66
CA ASP A 170 -3.95 13.66 -2.93
C ASP A 170 -2.57 13.58 -3.62
N SER A 171 -2.46 12.93 -4.77
CA SER A 171 -1.21 12.81 -5.55
C SER A 171 -0.49 14.15 -5.74
N ALA A 172 -1.20 15.16 -6.24
CA ALA A 172 -0.64 16.49 -6.44
C ALA A 172 -0.21 17.16 -5.13
N ALA A 173 -1.01 17.02 -4.07
CA ALA A 173 -0.71 17.60 -2.76
C ALA A 173 0.49 16.93 -2.06
N ASN A 174 0.79 15.68 -2.41
CA ASN A 174 1.90 14.88 -1.89
C ASN A 174 3.15 14.93 -2.79
N ASN A 175 3.15 15.78 -3.82
CA ASN A 175 4.21 15.87 -4.82
C ASN A 175 4.59 14.51 -5.44
N TYR A 176 3.63 13.58 -5.53
CA TYR A 176 3.94 12.18 -5.78
C TYR A 176 4.60 11.98 -7.14
N GLY A 177 4.01 12.53 -8.21
CA GLY A 177 4.54 12.40 -9.58
C GLY A 177 5.95 12.96 -9.73
N PRO A 178 6.23 14.21 -9.31
CA PRO A 178 7.58 14.77 -9.36
C PRO A 178 8.61 13.99 -8.53
N ASP A 179 8.24 13.54 -7.33
CA ASP A 179 9.14 12.71 -6.49
C ASP A 179 9.42 11.37 -7.16
N LEU A 180 8.39 10.71 -7.72
CA LEU A 180 8.54 9.45 -8.43
C LEU A 180 9.45 9.60 -9.66
N LEU A 181 9.32 10.70 -10.39
CA LEU A 181 10.19 11.01 -11.53
C LEU A 181 11.64 11.18 -11.10
N ALA A 182 11.89 11.92 -10.01
CA ALA A 182 13.24 12.12 -9.48
C ALA A 182 13.89 10.79 -9.04
N LEU A 183 13.13 9.94 -8.35
CA LEU A 183 13.57 8.59 -7.95
C LEU A 183 13.84 7.70 -9.17
N TYR A 184 12.97 7.76 -10.17
CA TYR A 184 13.16 7.02 -11.41
C TYR A 184 14.47 7.43 -12.12
N GLU A 185 14.73 8.73 -12.27
CA GLU A 185 15.98 9.21 -12.88
C GLU A 185 17.21 8.81 -12.06
N HIS A 186 17.11 8.83 -10.72
CA HIS A 186 18.16 8.31 -9.85
C HIS A 186 18.47 6.84 -10.16
N TYR A 187 17.47 5.96 -10.12
CA TYR A 187 17.66 4.53 -10.34
C TYR A 187 18.07 4.18 -11.77
N ARG A 188 17.63 4.96 -12.76
CA ARG A 188 18.03 4.77 -14.17
C ARG A 188 19.53 4.98 -14.39
N THR A 189 20.20 5.72 -13.50
CA THR A 189 21.67 5.95 -13.58
C THR A 189 22.50 4.95 -12.77
N LEU A 190 21.86 4.12 -11.95
CA LEU A 190 22.50 3.09 -11.13
C LEU A 190 22.49 1.69 -11.76
N ASP A 191 21.64 1.47 -12.76
CA ASP A 191 21.56 0.24 -13.56
C ASP A 191 22.37 0.40 -14.86
#